data_AF-A0ABD5VRL8-F1
#
_entry.id   AF-A0ABD5VRL8-F1
#
_cell.length_a   1.000
_cell.length_b   1.000
_cell.length_c   1.000
_cell.angle_alpha   90.00
_cell.angle_beta   90.00
_cell.angle_gamma   90.00
#
_symmetry.space_group_name_H-M   'P 1'
#
loop_
_entity.id
_entity.type
_entity.pdbx_description
1 polymer ?
#
loop_
_entity_poly.entity_id
_entity_poly.type
_entity_poly.pdbx_seq_one_letter_code
_entity_poly.pdbx_strand_id
1 'polypeptide(L)'
;MARINIEVAKSTKRDWMDFVEKHDEYSSLTHLINLSVNHEIREQEGERPRGGNSDSGAVAANTEGMERQMESMQASIAELADTVDRLELSNSNQLSKDHIKQLMHEAIGYLPSIPRDGSLAELTQITAQSPEERARQSGNVEDIASAMGVDTFDIEVALSRAERDVPHVKVTREDGTRRYYQVQ
;
A
#
# COMPACT_ATOMS: atom_id res chain seq x y z
N MET A 1 9.02 -11.25 -5.12
CA MET A 1 9.80 -10.78 -3.95
C MET A 1 10.91 -11.78 -3.70
N ALA A 2 12.17 -11.36 -3.79
CA ALA A 2 13.31 -12.21 -3.44
C ALA A 2 13.70 -11.94 -1.98
N ARG A 3 13.92 -13.01 -1.21
CA ARG A 3 14.46 -12.89 0.15
C ARG A 3 15.96 -13.13 0.09
N ILE A 4 16.73 -12.15 0.55
CA ILE A 4 18.19 -12.25 0.62
C ILE A 4 18.55 -12.34 2.10
N ASN A 5 19.15 -13.47 2.49
CA ASN A 5 19.70 -13.64 3.83
C ASN A 5 21.18 -13.24 3.77
N ILE A 6 21.55 -12.22 4.54
CA ILE A 6 22.93 -11.74 4.61
C ILE A 6 23.44 -12.04 6.02
N GLU A 7 24.53 -12.79 6.09
CA GLU A 7 25.28 -12.98 7.33
C GLU A 7 26.40 -11.95 7.41
N VAL A 8 26.40 -11.16 8.49
CA VAL A 8 27.43 -10.16 8.77
C VAL A 8 27.94 -10.33 10.18
N ALA A 9 29.17 -9.88 10.42
CA ALA A 9 29.72 -9.84 11.77
C ALA A 9 28.86 -8.95 12.68
N LYS A 10 28.78 -9.32 13.97
CA LYS A 10 27.99 -8.57 14.96
C LYS A 10 28.44 -7.11 15.12
N SER A 11 29.74 -6.84 14.96
CA SER A 11 30.29 -5.49 14.95
C SER A 11 29.76 -4.68 13.78
N THR A 12 29.86 -5.22 12.56
CA THR A 12 29.37 -4.57 11.34
C THR A 12 27.87 -4.26 11.41
N LYS A 13 27.06 -5.18 11.94
CA LYS A 13 25.63 -4.93 12.16
C LYS A 13 25.38 -3.76 13.10
N ARG A 14 26.19 -3.64 14.17
CA ARG A 14 26.09 -2.53 15.12
C ARG A 14 26.48 -1.22 14.46
N ASP A 15 27.59 -1.19 13.73
CA ASP A 15 28.05 0.01 13.03
C ASP A 15 26.99 0.53 12.05
N TRP A 16 26.29 -0.36 11.35
CA TRP A 16 25.19 0.01 10.45
C TRP A 16 23.95 0.51 11.18
N MET A 17 23.60 -0.08 12.32
CA MET A 17 22.48 0.42 13.15
C MET A 17 22.80 1.80 13.72
N ASP A 18 24.00 1.99 14.26
CA ASP A 18 24.48 3.27 14.77
C ASP A 18 24.51 4.34 13.67
N PHE A 19 24.77 3.94 12.43
CA PHE A 19 24.71 4.85 11.27
C PHE A 19 23.28 5.26 10.94
N VAL A 20 22.33 4.31 10.90
CA VAL A 20 20.90 4.61 10.68
C VAL A 20 20.36 5.54 11.77
N GLU A 21 20.72 5.32 13.04
CA GLU A 21 20.26 6.16 14.15
C GLU A 21 20.77 7.60 14.10
N LYS A 22 21.91 7.85 13.43
CA LYS A 22 22.50 9.18 13.30
C LYS A 22 22.03 9.95 12.07
N HIS A 23 21.37 9.27 11.14
CA HIS A 23 21.05 9.80 9.82
C HIS A 23 19.56 9.57 9.51
N ASP A 24 18.76 10.62 9.69
CA ASP A 24 17.29 10.60 9.48
C ASP A 24 16.87 10.25 8.03
N GLU A 25 17.81 10.27 7.08
CA GLU A 25 17.60 9.86 5.69
C GLU A 25 17.33 8.34 5.54
N TYR A 26 17.65 7.54 6.55
CA TYR A 26 17.40 6.09 6.56
C TYR A 26 16.30 5.73 7.56
N SER A 27 15.21 5.16 7.05
CA SER A 27 14.11 4.66 7.89
C SER A 27 14.37 3.29 8.53
N SER A 28 15.34 2.51 8.00
CA SER A 28 15.71 1.20 8.55
C SER A 28 17.03 0.68 7.99
N LEU A 29 17.60 -0.35 8.63
CA LEU A 29 18.78 -1.06 8.14
C LEU A 29 18.57 -1.64 6.73
N THR A 30 17.39 -2.15 6.43
CA THR A 30 17.05 -2.66 5.09
C THR A 30 17.02 -1.53 4.06
N HIS A 31 16.49 -0.36 4.44
CA HIS A 31 16.51 0.82 3.58
C HIS A 31 17.94 1.25 3.28
N LEU A 32 18.81 1.34 4.30
CA LEU A 32 20.24 1.61 4.12
C LEU A 32 20.87 0.61 3.14
N ILE A 33 20.73 -0.70 3.37
CA ILE A 33 21.34 -1.73 2.53
C ILE A 33 20.86 -1.62 1.07
N ASN A 34 19.57 -1.44 0.84
CA ASN A 34 19.02 -1.31 -0.50
C ASN A 34 19.53 -0.04 -1.20
N LEU A 35 19.61 1.08 -0.48
CA LEU A 35 20.08 2.34 -1.05
C LEU A 35 21.56 2.25 -1.41
N SER A 36 22.39 1.68 -0.52
CA SER A 36 23.82 1.48 -0.76
C SER A 36 24.08 0.52 -1.93
N VAL A 37 23.34 -0.59 -2.02
CA VAL A 37 23.49 -1.54 -3.14
C VAL A 37 23.06 -0.90 -4.46
N ASN A 38 21.95 -0.17 -4.50
CA ASN A 38 21.52 0.54 -5.70
C ASN A 38 22.51 1.63 -6.10
N HIS A 39 23.09 2.34 -5.14
CA HIS A 39 24.12 3.35 -5.39
C HIS A 39 25.37 2.71 -6.00
N GLU A 40 25.85 1.60 -5.45
CA GLU A 40 27.01 0.88 -5.94
C GLU A 40 26.77 0.31 -7.36
N ILE A 41 25.60 -0.27 -7.62
CA ILE A 41 25.24 -0.77 -8.95
C ILE A 41 25.24 0.38 -9.97
N ARG A 42 24.62 1.51 -9.64
CA ARG A 42 24.58 2.69 -10.52
C ARG A 42 25.96 3.30 -10.76
N GLU A 43 26.81 3.32 -9.75
CA GLU A 43 28.18 3.80 -9.89
C GLU A 43 29.00 2.87 -10.81
N GLN A 44 28.82 1.55 -10.70
CA GLN A 44 29.45 0.56 -11.59
C GLN A 44 28.89 0.59 -13.02
N GLU A 45 27.61 0.91 -13.19
CA GLU A 45 26.96 1.09 -14.49
C GLU A 45 27.28 2.44 -15.15
N GLY A 46 28.08 3.29 -14.49
CA GLY A 46 28.54 4.58 -15.02
C GLY A 46 27.49 5.70 -14.91
N GLU A 47 26.39 5.46 -14.22
CA GLU A 47 25.33 6.44 -13.95
C GLU A 47 25.69 7.29 -12.73
N ARG A 48 26.69 8.18 -12.87
CA ARG A 48 26.87 9.24 -11.86
C ARG A 48 25.77 10.30 -12.01
N PRO A 49 25.10 10.73 -10.93
CA PRO A 49 24.42 12.01 -10.95
C PRO A 49 25.50 13.08 -11.18
N ARG A 50 25.42 13.78 -12.31
CA ARG A 50 26.28 14.94 -12.63
C ARG A 50 26.04 16.04 -11.59
N GLY A 51 26.75 15.97 -10.48
CA GLY A 51 26.92 17.05 -9.53
C GLY A 51 28.36 17.55 -9.57
N GLY A 52 28.59 18.67 -10.25
CA GLY A 52 29.79 19.50 -10.11
C GLY A 52 30.74 19.55 -11.32
N ASN A 53 30.49 20.43 -12.30
CA ASN A 53 31.12 21.77 -12.39
C ASN A 53 30.79 22.47 -13.72
N SER A 54 30.32 23.72 -13.58
CA SER A 54 30.53 24.88 -14.47
C SER A 54 30.44 24.70 -15.99
N ASP A 55 29.28 25.01 -16.57
CA ASP A 55 29.28 25.98 -17.68
C ASP A 55 27.95 26.74 -17.77
N SER A 56 28.06 28.02 -18.12
CA SER A 56 26.96 28.96 -18.21
C SER A 56 26.10 28.67 -19.44
N GLY A 57 24.81 28.40 -19.27
CA GLY A 57 23.88 28.45 -20.39
C GLY A 57 22.58 27.66 -20.23
N ALA A 58 21.46 28.34 -20.43
CA ALA A 58 20.12 27.81 -20.71
C ALA A 58 19.33 27.18 -19.54
N VAL A 59 18.86 28.03 -18.62
CA VAL A 59 17.68 27.75 -17.79
C VAL A 59 16.43 28.00 -18.64
N ALA A 60 16.02 27.03 -19.46
CA ALA A 60 14.70 27.01 -20.12
C ALA A 60 14.40 25.67 -20.80
N ALA A 61 14.46 24.54 -20.06
CA ALA A 61 13.82 23.27 -20.46
C ALA A 61 14.07 22.20 -19.39
N ASN A 62 13.30 22.18 -18.30
CA ASN A 62 13.18 20.94 -17.51
C ASN A 62 11.97 20.87 -16.56
N THR A 63 10.96 21.72 -16.72
CA THR A 63 9.74 21.65 -15.90
C THR A 63 8.88 20.44 -16.27
N GLU A 64 8.76 20.07 -17.55
CA GLU A 64 7.98 18.90 -18.00
C GLU A 64 8.60 17.55 -17.62
N GLY A 65 9.91 17.50 -17.37
CA GLY A 65 10.59 16.30 -16.86
C GLY A 65 10.35 16.12 -15.36
N MET A 66 10.27 17.22 -14.62
CA MET A 66 10.07 17.24 -13.18
C MET A 66 8.63 16.88 -12.80
N GLU A 67 7.63 17.27 -13.60
CA GLU A 67 6.22 16.87 -13.42
C GLU A 67 6.01 15.36 -13.62
N ARG A 68 6.60 14.77 -14.67
CA ARG A 68 6.57 13.32 -14.89
C ARG A 68 7.31 12.55 -13.79
N GLN A 69 8.38 13.13 -13.25
CA GLN A 69 9.09 12.55 -12.12
C GLN A 69 8.25 12.63 -10.83
N MET A 70 7.49 13.71 -10.61
CA MET A 70 6.55 13.83 -9.49
C MET A 70 5.39 12.85 -9.60
N GLU A 71 4.79 12.66 -10.78
CA GLU A 71 3.75 11.64 -10.99
C GLU A 71 4.28 10.22 -10.73
N SER A 72 5.50 9.93 -11.20
CA SER A 72 6.15 8.64 -10.95
C SER A 72 6.47 8.44 -9.46
N MET A 73 6.89 9.50 -8.75
CA MET A 73 7.08 9.46 -7.30
C MET A 73 5.75 9.28 -6.57
N GLN A 74 4.68 9.95 -6.98
CA GLN A 74 3.36 9.79 -6.37
C GLN A 74 2.81 8.37 -6.57
N ALA A 75 2.97 7.79 -7.76
CA ALA A 75 2.62 6.39 -8.02
C ALA A 75 3.45 5.43 -7.16
N SER A 76 4.74 5.69 -7.02
CA SER A 76 5.64 4.89 -6.16
C SER A 76 5.30 5.03 -4.67
N ILE A 77 4.88 6.21 -4.22
CA ILE A 77 4.41 6.45 -2.85
C ILE A 77 3.10 5.70 -2.60
N ALA A 78 2.16 5.71 -3.54
CA ALA A 78 0.92 4.94 -3.44
C ALA A 78 1.19 3.42 -3.40
N GLU A 79 2.16 2.94 -4.19
CA GLU A 79 2.57 1.54 -4.17
C GLU A 79 3.33 1.17 -2.88
N LEU A 80 4.15 2.08 -2.35
CA LEU A 80 4.82 1.90 -1.06
C LEU A 80 3.83 1.91 0.10
N ALA A 81 2.81 2.77 0.08
CA ALA A 81 1.72 2.76 1.06
C ALA A 81 0.99 1.41 1.03
N ASP A 82 0.58 0.94 -0.16
CA ASP A 82 -0.02 -0.39 -0.35
C ASP A 82 0.91 -1.53 0.16
N THR A 83 2.22 -1.34 0.10
CA THR A 83 3.21 -2.33 0.55
C THR A 83 3.44 -2.29 2.07
N VAL A 84 3.44 -1.09 2.66
CA VAL A 84 3.50 -0.88 4.12
C VAL A 84 2.25 -1.44 4.77
N ASP A 85 1.07 -1.16 4.22
CA ASP A 85 -0.20 -1.72 4.68
C ASP A 85 -0.14 -3.26 4.66
N ARG A 86 0.42 -3.84 3.58
CA ARG A 86 0.63 -5.29 3.43
C ARG A 86 1.65 -5.88 4.41
N LEU A 87 2.63 -5.09 4.86
CA LEU A 87 3.64 -5.51 5.83
C LEU A 87 3.12 -5.41 7.27
N GLU A 88 2.37 -4.38 7.62
CA GLU A 88 1.68 -4.27 8.91
C GLU A 88 0.66 -5.39 9.10
N LEU A 89 -0.07 -5.72 8.04
CA LEU A 89 -0.91 -6.91 7.89
C LEU A 89 -0.23 -8.24 8.23
N SER A 90 1.07 -8.35 7.91
CA SER A 90 1.83 -9.59 8.08
C SER A 90 2.50 -9.70 9.45
N ASN A 91 2.69 -8.57 10.15
CA ASN A 91 3.45 -8.50 11.40
C ASN A 91 2.56 -8.52 12.66
N SER A 92 1.26 -8.28 12.53
CA SER A 92 0.31 -8.33 13.64
C SER A 92 -0.05 -9.78 14.04
N ASN A 93 0.61 -10.26 15.12
CA ASN A 93 0.34 -11.39 16.03
C ASN A 93 -0.72 -12.47 15.68
N GLN A 94 -0.42 -13.75 15.95
CA GLN A 94 -1.35 -14.88 15.74
C GLN A 94 -2.73 -14.78 16.43
N LEU A 95 -2.88 -14.01 17.52
CA LEU A 95 -4.19 -13.66 18.12
C LEU A 95 -5.05 -12.77 17.21
N SER A 96 -4.42 -11.98 16.34
CA SER A 96 -5.07 -11.18 15.30
C SER A 96 -5.64 -12.08 14.19
N LYS A 97 -5.07 -13.26 13.90
CA LYS A 97 -5.54 -14.06 12.76
C LYS A 97 -6.97 -14.58 12.90
N ASP A 98 -7.36 -15.01 14.10
CA ASP A 98 -8.73 -15.47 14.35
C ASP A 98 -9.70 -14.28 14.43
N HIS A 99 -9.25 -13.16 15.01
CA HIS A 99 -10.01 -11.92 15.03
C HIS A 99 -10.26 -11.37 13.61
N ILE A 100 -9.23 -11.25 12.79
CA ILE A 100 -9.35 -10.87 11.37
C ILE A 100 -10.21 -11.87 10.60
N LYS A 101 -10.13 -13.17 10.90
CA LYS A 101 -11.00 -14.16 10.25
C LYS A 101 -12.47 -13.98 10.65
N GLN A 102 -12.74 -13.62 11.90
CA GLN A 102 -14.10 -13.31 12.35
C GLN A 102 -14.61 -12.02 11.70
N LEU A 103 -13.81 -10.96 11.74
CA LEU A 103 -14.09 -9.69 11.07
C LEU A 103 -14.33 -9.88 9.57
N MET A 104 -13.54 -10.75 8.92
CA MET A 104 -13.72 -11.09 7.51
C MET A 104 -15.11 -11.69 7.26
N HIS A 105 -15.58 -12.64 8.09
CA HIS A 105 -16.91 -13.23 7.92
C HIS A 105 -18.02 -12.21 8.16
N GLU A 106 -17.88 -11.34 9.16
CA GLU A 106 -18.86 -10.27 9.41
C GLU A 106 -18.86 -9.23 8.29
N ALA A 107 -17.70 -8.73 7.88
CA ALA A 107 -17.55 -7.71 6.84
C ALA A 107 -18.09 -8.19 5.49
N ILE A 108 -17.88 -9.47 5.15
CA ILE A 108 -18.48 -10.10 3.96
C ILE A 108 -20.01 -9.96 4.00
N GLY A 109 -20.65 -10.09 5.16
CA GLY A 109 -22.10 -9.93 5.33
C GLY A 109 -22.64 -8.52 5.05
N TYR A 110 -21.77 -7.51 5.02
CA TYR A 110 -22.11 -6.14 4.64
C TYR A 110 -21.81 -5.82 3.18
N LEU A 111 -21.19 -6.75 2.42
CA LEU A 111 -20.85 -6.47 1.03
C LEU A 111 -22.09 -6.43 0.13
N PRO A 112 -22.16 -5.48 -0.82
CA PRO A 112 -23.15 -5.48 -1.87
C PRO A 112 -23.05 -6.74 -2.72
N SER A 113 -24.19 -7.31 -3.08
CA SER A 113 -24.28 -8.49 -3.92
C SER A 113 -24.68 -8.10 -5.33
N ILE A 114 -23.79 -8.32 -6.30
CA ILE A 114 -23.97 -7.95 -7.70
C ILE A 114 -24.09 -9.21 -8.53
N PRO A 115 -25.09 -9.33 -9.43
CA PRO A 115 -25.13 -10.41 -10.42
C PRO A 115 -23.86 -10.42 -11.27
N ARG A 116 -23.41 -11.58 -11.78
CA ARG A 116 -22.25 -11.65 -12.69
C ARG A 116 -22.31 -10.70 -13.87
N ASP A 117 -23.51 -10.43 -14.37
CA ASP A 117 -23.77 -9.53 -15.49
C ASP A 117 -24.30 -8.15 -15.05
N GLY A 118 -24.26 -7.87 -13.74
CA GLY A 118 -24.76 -6.64 -13.13
C GLY A 118 -23.81 -5.46 -13.31
N SER A 119 -24.36 -4.24 -13.26
CA SER A 119 -23.58 -3.01 -13.37
C SER A 119 -22.99 -2.62 -12.02
N LEU A 120 -21.68 -2.34 -11.99
CA LEU A 120 -21.01 -1.80 -10.80
C LEU A 120 -21.43 -0.35 -10.50
N ALA A 121 -22.09 0.34 -11.44
CA ALA A 121 -22.56 1.70 -11.25
C ALA A 121 -23.60 1.84 -10.11
N GLU A 122 -24.20 0.74 -9.67
CA GLU A 122 -25.10 0.73 -8.52
C GLU A 122 -24.35 0.97 -7.20
N LEU A 123 -23.05 0.69 -7.14
CA LEU A 123 -22.22 0.92 -5.95
C LEU A 123 -22.06 2.42 -5.66
N THR A 124 -22.03 3.26 -6.67
CA THR A 124 -21.80 4.71 -6.51
C THR A 124 -23.06 5.49 -6.16
N GLN A 125 -24.24 4.93 -6.42
CA GLN A 125 -25.52 5.57 -6.15
C GLN A 125 -25.98 5.33 -4.70
N ILE A 126 -25.20 5.86 -3.76
CA ILE A 126 -25.50 5.75 -2.33
C ILE A 126 -26.69 6.66 -2.01
N THR A 127 -27.83 6.05 -1.70
CA THR A 127 -29.07 6.75 -1.32
C THR A 127 -29.42 6.52 0.15
N ALA A 128 -28.74 5.57 0.79
CA ALA A 128 -28.93 5.18 2.18
C ALA A 128 -28.45 6.25 3.19
N GLN A 129 -29.18 6.36 4.30
CA GLN A 129 -28.88 7.32 5.38
C GLN A 129 -28.18 6.66 6.57
N SER A 130 -28.42 5.37 6.82
CA SER A 130 -27.77 4.65 7.93
C SER A 130 -26.42 4.04 7.50
N PRO A 131 -25.43 3.96 8.40
CA PRO A 131 -24.14 3.34 8.09
C PRO A 131 -24.25 1.91 7.56
N GLU A 132 -25.15 1.10 8.12
CA GLU A 132 -25.36 -0.29 7.71
C GLU A 132 -25.90 -0.43 6.28
N GLU A 133 -26.87 0.41 5.92
CA GLU A 133 -27.43 0.41 4.57
C GLU A 133 -26.43 0.98 3.56
N ARG A 134 -25.65 2.00 3.94
CA ARG A 134 -24.57 2.52 3.09
C ARG A 134 -23.52 1.46 2.82
N ALA A 135 -23.09 0.71 3.83
CA ALA A 135 -22.13 -0.38 3.67
C ALA A 135 -22.60 -1.40 2.61
N ARG A 136 -23.89 -1.78 2.67
CA ARG A 136 -24.53 -2.72 1.73
C ARG A 136 -24.77 -2.17 0.33
N GLN A 137 -24.69 -0.87 0.14
CA GLN A 137 -24.79 -0.24 -1.18
C GLN A 137 -23.42 0.08 -1.75
N SER A 138 -22.54 0.70 -0.97
CA SER A 138 -21.30 1.28 -1.44
C SER A 138 -20.17 0.27 -1.59
N GLY A 139 -20.14 -0.74 -0.72
CA GLY A 139 -19.00 -1.64 -0.59
C GLY A 139 -17.72 -0.94 -0.12
N ASN A 140 -17.82 0.29 0.40
CA ASN A 140 -16.69 1.07 0.87
C ASN A 140 -16.25 0.60 2.26
N VAL A 141 -14.93 0.51 2.47
CA VAL A 141 -14.32 0.14 3.76
C VAL A 141 -14.79 1.06 4.88
N GLU A 142 -14.84 2.38 4.65
CA GLU A 142 -15.22 3.34 5.68
C GLU A 142 -16.68 3.16 6.15
N ASP A 143 -17.59 2.87 5.21
CA ASP A 143 -18.99 2.61 5.54
C ASP A 143 -19.14 1.29 6.31
N ILE A 144 -18.42 0.24 5.90
CA ILE A 144 -18.43 -1.06 6.57
C ILE A 144 -17.84 -0.95 7.99
N ALA A 145 -16.73 -0.24 8.14
CA ALA A 145 -16.10 0.04 9.44
C ALA A 145 -17.04 0.82 10.35
N SER A 146 -17.70 1.85 9.81
CA SER A 146 -18.71 2.63 10.55
C SER A 146 -19.91 1.78 10.97
N ALA A 147 -20.37 0.88 10.11
CA ALA A 147 -21.49 -0.02 10.40
C ALA A 147 -21.14 -1.06 11.48
N MET A 148 -19.90 -1.56 11.48
CA MET A 148 -19.43 -2.56 12.43
C MET A 148 -18.91 -1.95 13.74
N GLY A 149 -18.62 -0.64 13.76
CA GLY A 149 -17.99 0.03 14.90
C GLY A 149 -16.54 -0.43 15.12
N VAL A 150 -15.86 -0.78 14.04
CA VAL A 150 -14.48 -1.30 14.03
C VAL A 150 -13.58 -0.31 13.30
N ASP A 151 -12.27 -0.37 13.55
CA ASP A 151 -11.31 0.47 12.85
C ASP A 151 -11.28 0.18 11.35
N THR A 152 -11.15 1.24 10.53
CA THR A 152 -11.10 1.15 9.07
C THR A 152 -9.96 0.25 8.60
N PHE A 153 -8.81 0.30 9.27
CA PHE A 153 -7.65 -0.52 8.94
C PHE A 153 -7.95 -2.01 9.12
N ASP A 154 -8.58 -2.41 10.23
CA ASP A 154 -8.92 -3.80 10.51
C ASP A 154 -9.93 -4.37 9.49
N ILE A 155 -10.87 -3.54 9.02
CA ILE A 155 -11.80 -3.91 7.95
C ILE A 155 -11.09 -4.02 6.61
N GLU A 156 -10.20 -3.09 6.27
CA GLU A 156 -9.42 -3.16 5.03
C GLU A 156 -8.56 -4.43 4.98
N VAL A 157 -7.93 -4.76 6.10
CA VAL A 157 -7.18 -5.98 6.32
C VAL A 157 -8.05 -7.22 6.07
N ALA A 158 -9.23 -7.25 6.70
CA ALA A 158 -10.16 -8.36 6.60
C ALA A 158 -10.70 -8.55 5.19
N LEU A 159 -11.08 -7.47 4.50
CA LEU A 159 -11.62 -7.51 3.14
C LEU A 159 -10.55 -7.81 2.08
N SER A 160 -9.34 -7.29 2.24
CA SER A 160 -8.20 -7.66 1.38
C SER A 160 -7.88 -9.15 1.49
N ARG A 161 -8.07 -9.73 2.67
CA ARG A 161 -7.96 -11.17 2.87
C ARG A 161 -9.16 -11.93 2.29
N ALA A 162 -10.38 -11.41 2.45
CA ALA A 162 -11.58 -11.98 1.85
C ALA A 162 -11.46 -12.10 0.33
N GLU A 163 -10.99 -11.06 -0.36
CA GLU A 163 -10.80 -11.07 -1.82
C GLU A 163 -9.89 -12.22 -2.29
N ARG A 164 -8.86 -12.53 -1.50
CA ARG A 164 -7.92 -13.62 -1.80
C ARG A 164 -8.45 -15.00 -1.44
N ASP A 165 -9.11 -15.11 -0.29
CA ASP A 165 -9.46 -16.38 0.32
C ASP A 165 -10.89 -16.83 -0.07
N VAL A 166 -11.75 -15.91 -0.53
CA VAL A 166 -13.16 -16.12 -0.84
C VAL A 166 -13.44 -15.81 -2.33
N PRO A 167 -13.70 -16.83 -3.19
CA PRO A 167 -13.71 -16.66 -4.65
C PRO A 167 -14.71 -15.65 -5.22
N HIS A 168 -15.83 -15.44 -4.54
CA HIS A 168 -16.91 -14.55 -4.98
C HIS A 168 -16.75 -13.11 -4.48
N VAL A 169 -15.78 -12.84 -3.59
CA VAL A 169 -15.48 -11.47 -3.17
C VAL A 169 -14.54 -10.86 -4.20
N LYS A 170 -14.91 -9.68 -4.70
CA LYS A 170 -14.14 -8.92 -5.67
C LYS A 170 -13.99 -7.49 -5.21
N VAL A 171 -12.93 -6.85 -5.71
CA VAL A 171 -12.66 -5.43 -5.51
C VAL A 171 -12.69 -4.72 -6.84
N THR A 172 -13.21 -3.50 -6.84
CA THR A 172 -13.05 -2.54 -7.92
C THR A 172 -12.48 -1.23 -7.36
N ARG A 173 -11.79 -0.47 -8.20
CA ARG A 173 -11.35 0.89 -7.88
C ARG A 173 -12.12 1.85 -8.76
N GLU A 174 -12.85 2.76 -8.14
CA GLU A 174 -13.62 3.81 -8.82
C GLU A 174 -13.32 5.13 -8.11
N ASP A 175 -12.90 6.14 -8.86
CA ASP A 175 -12.48 7.45 -8.35
C ASP A 175 -11.41 7.37 -7.23
N GLY A 176 -10.49 6.42 -7.33
CA GLY A 176 -9.44 6.19 -6.33
C GLY A 176 -9.90 5.48 -5.05
N THR A 177 -11.20 5.19 -4.92
CA THR A 177 -11.78 4.49 -3.76
C THR A 177 -11.92 2.99 -4.04
N ARG A 178 -11.47 2.15 -3.11
CA ARG A 178 -11.64 0.70 -3.18
C ARG A 178 -13.04 0.32 -2.73
N ARG A 179 -13.74 -0.43 -3.57
CA ARG A 179 -15.10 -0.94 -3.29
C ARG A 179 -15.11 -2.45 -3.43
N TYR A 180 -15.57 -3.11 -2.37
CA TYR A 180 -15.67 -4.56 -2.30
C TYR A 180 -17.12 -4.99 -2.56
N TYR A 181 -17.30 -6.09 -3.27
CA TYR A 181 -18.61 -6.63 -3.60
C TYR A 181 -18.56 -8.16 -3.73
N GLN A 182 -19.72 -8.79 -3.64
CA GLN A 182 -19.91 -10.21 -3.89
C GLN A 182 -20.50 -10.43 -5.28
N VAL A 183 -19.95 -11.39 -6.02
CA VAL A 183 -20.46 -11.84 -7.30
C VAL A 183 -21.30 -13.11 -7.10
N GLN A 184 -22.58 -13.08 -7.49
CA GLN A 184 -23.46 -14.26 -7.48
C GLN A 184 -23.18 -15.18 -8.68
#